data_AF-X0SYP8-F1
#
_entry.id   AF-X0SYP8-F1
#
_cell.length_a   1.000
_cell.length_b   1.000
_cell.length_c   1.000
_cell.angle_alpha   90.00
_cell.angle_beta   90.00
_cell.angle_gamma   90.00
#
_symmetry.space_group_name_H-M   'P 1'
#
loop_
_entity.id
_entity.type
_entity.pdbx_description
1 polymer ?
#
loop_
_entity_poly.entity_id
_entity_poly.type
_entity_poly.pdbx_seq_one_letter_code
_entity_poly.pdbx_strand_id
1 'polypeptide(L)' 'MLKSYLKRIYEIANRGDAREESYYSILEGLLKEYTKSVDKRNIHITTLPKKTEAGNPDFR' A
#
# COMPACT_ATOMS: atom_id res chain seq x y z
N MET A 1 -4.44 12.37 -6.22
CA MET A 1 -3.46 11.31 -5.89
C MET A 1 -3.34 11.08 -4.37
N LEU A 2 -2.70 11.97 -3.60
CA LEU A 2 -2.45 11.73 -2.16
C LEU A 2 -3.73 11.65 -1.30
N LYS A 3 -4.71 12.54 -1.52
CA LYS A 3 -6.01 12.47 -0.81
C LYS A 3 -6.70 11.11 -1.00
N SER A 4 -6.69 10.58 -2.23
CA SER A 4 -7.30 9.29 -2.56
C SER A 4 -6.56 8.12 -1.91
N TYR A 5 -5.23 8.21 -1.81
CA TYR A 5 -4.40 7.25 -1.10
C TYR A 5 -4.72 7.21 0.39
N LEU A 6 -4.73 8.37 1.06
CA LEU A 6 -5.05 8.47 2.49
C LEU A 6 -6.48 8.01 2.80
N LYS A 7 -7.44 8.32 1.93
CA LYS A 7 -8.82 7.82 2.07
C LYS A 7 -8.87 6.29 2.06
N ARG A 8 -8.17 5.64 1.12
CA ARG A 8 -8.15 4.17 1.04
C ARG A 8 -7.47 3.52 2.24
N ILE A 9 -6.38 4.11 2.75
CA ILE A 9 -5.75 3.66 4.00
C ILE A 9 -6.76 3.70 5.14
N TYR A 10 -7.46 4.83 5.29
CA TYR A 10 -8.47 4.99 6.32
C TYR A 10 -9.61 3.96 6.19
N GLU A 11 -10.07 3.68 4.96
CA GLU A 11 -11.13 2.67 4.73
C GLU A 11 -10.69 1.26 5.16
N ILE A 12 -9.44 0.86 4.90
CA ILE A 12 -8.91 -0.44 5.32
C ILE A 12 -8.72 -0.50 6.84
N ALA A 13 -8.12 0.54 7.42
CA ALA A 13 -7.95 0.65 8.87
C ALA A 13 -9.30 0.64 9.61
N ASN A 14 -10.29 1.37 9.11
CA ASN A 14 -11.63 1.45 9.70
C ASN A 14 -12.42 0.13 9.59
N ARG A 15 -12.08 -0.74 8.64
CA ARG A 15 -12.63 -2.11 8.55
C ARG A 15 -11.98 -3.07 9.56
N GLY A 16 -10.96 -2.63 10.29
CA GLY A 16 -10.22 -3.47 11.23
C GLY A 16 -9.23 -4.42 10.54
N ASP A 17 -8.96 -4.24 9.25
CA ASP A 17 -7.94 -5.03 8.55
C ASP A 17 -6.57 -4.38 8.77
N ALA A 18 -5.89 -4.84 9.83
CA ALA A 18 -4.56 -4.38 10.21
C ALA A 18 -3.44 -5.17 9.53
N ARG A 19 -3.74 -6.10 8.62
CA ARG A 19 -2.71 -6.86 7.91
C ARG A 19 -1.94 -5.94 6.98
N GLU A 20 -0.62 -5.99 7.08
CA GLU A 20 0.28 -5.24 6.19
C GLU A 20 -0.03 -5.52 4.71
N GLU A 21 -0.37 -6.78 4.39
CA GLU A 21 -0.72 -7.24 3.04
C GLU A 21 -1.82 -6.41 2.37
N SER A 22 -2.80 -5.95 3.15
CA SER A 22 -3.95 -5.19 2.66
C SER A 22 -3.59 -3.77 2.22
N TYR A 23 -2.43 -3.25 2.65
CA TYR A 23 -1.97 -1.90 2.31
C TYR A 23 -1.11 -1.87 1.04
N TYR A 24 -0.51 -3.00 0.62
CA TYR A 24 0.37 -3.03 -0.56
C TYR A 24 -0.33 -2.61 -1.85
N SER A 25 -1.56 -3.08 -2.09
CA SER A 25 -2.35 -2.70 -3.26
C SER A 25 -2.71 -1.21 -3.28
N ILE A 26 -2.81 -0.58 -2.11
CA ILE A 26 -3.10 0.86 -1.98
C ILE A 26 -1.86 1.68 -2.36
N LEU A 27 -0.69 1.26 -1.89
CA LEU A 27 0.60 1.88 -2.22
C LEU A 27 0.96 1.70 -3.69
N GLU A 28 0.75 0.51 -4.24
CA GLU A 28 0.94 0.25 -5.67
C GLU A 28 0.12 1.22 -6.53
N GLY A 29 -1.15 1.44 -6.17
CA GLY A 29 -2.03 2.39 -6.84
C GLY A 29 -1.49 3.83 -6.80
N LEU A 30 -0.94 4.26 -5.66
CA LEU A 30 -0.30 5.57 -5.52
C LEU A 30 0.89 5.72 -6.48
N LEU A 31 1.76 4.71 -6.52
CA LEU A 31 2.93 4.71 -7.40
C LEU A 31 2.53 4.71 -8.87
N LYS A 32 1.54 3.91 -9.27
CA LYS A 32 0.99 3.91 -10.65
C LYS A 32 0.42 5.27 -11.06
N GLU A 33 -0.27 5.96 -10.16
CA GLU A 33 -0.79 7.31 -10.44
C GLU A 33 0.34 8.33 -10.52
N TYR A 34 1.39 8.16 -9.71
CA TYR A 34 2.57 9.02 -9.77
C TYR A 34 3.32 8.86 -11.09
N THR A 35 3.55 7.63 -11.56
CA THR A 35 4.25 7.38 -12.82
C THR A 35 3.51 7.98 -14.02
N LYS A 36 2.17 7.92 -14.02
CA LYS A 36 1.32 8.64 -14.99
C LYS A 36 1.51 10.15 -14.90
N SER A 37 1.57 10.71 -13.69
CA SER A 37 1.74 12.15 -13.48
C SER A 37 3.08 12.68 -13.97
N VAL A 38 4.13 11.86 -13.99
CA VAL A 38 5.47 12.24 -14.48
C VAL A 38 5.77 11.75 -15.90
N ASP A 39 4.75 11.30 -16.63
CA ASP A 39 4.81 10.71 -17.97
C ASP A 39 5.82 9.56 -18.14
N LYS A 40 6.12 8.83 -17.06
CA LYS A 40 6.99 7.65 -17.10
C LYS A 40 6.16 6.40 -17.33
N ARG A 41 5.99 6.03 -18.60
CA ARG A 41 5.08 4.93 -19.03
C ARG A 41 5.69 3.53 -18.96
N ASN A 42 7.01 3.40 -18.84
CA ASN A 42 7.72 2.11 -18.85
C ASN A 42 8.20 1.69 -17.45
N ILE A 43 7.34 1.83 -16.44
CA ILE A 43 7.65 1.42 -15.06
C ILE A 43 6.72 0.28 -14.67
N HIS A 44 7.32 -0.87 -14.36
CA HIS A 44 6.63 -2.00 -13.78
C HIS A 44 6.77 -1.96 -12.25
N ILE A 45 5.64 -1.91 -11.56
CA ILE A 45 5.59 -1.93 -10.09
C ILE A 45 5.19 -3.34 -9.69
N THR A 46 6.04 -4.00 -8.90
CA THR A 46 5.81 -5.35 -8.39
C THR A 46 5.70 -5.30 -6.87
N THR A 47 4.57 -5.74 -6.33
CA THR A 47 4.40 -5.97 -4.90
C THR A 47 4.98 -7.34 -4.56
N LEU A 48 5.97 -7.37 -3.65
CA LEU A 48 6.58 -8.60 -3.16
C LEU A 48 6.28 -8.73 -1.65
N PRO A 49 5.03 -9.06 -1.27
CA PRO A 49 4.70 -9.28 0.12
C PRO A 49 5.55 -10.44 0.64
N LYS A 50 6.45 -10.14 1.57
CA LYS A 50 7.18 -11.16 2.32
C LYS A 50 6.48 -11.33 3.64
N LYS A 51 6.34 -12.59 4.08
CA LYS A 51 5.99 -12.83 5.48
C LYS A 51 7.11 -12.26 6.34
N THR A 52 6.74 -11.43 7.30
CA THR A 52 7.65 -10.99 8.34
C THR A 52 8.15 -12.23 9.09
N GLU A 53 9.46 -12.50 9.05
CA GLU A 53 10.09 -13.59 9.83
C GLU A 53 10.03 -13.32 11.34
N ALA A 54 10.00 -12.04 11.73
CA ALA A 54 9.70 -11.63 13.08
C ALA A 54 8.18 -11.64 13.27
N GLY A 55 7.68 -12.61 14.04
CA GLY A 55 6.29 -12.61 14.50
C GLY A 55 5.90 -11.25 15.09
N ASN A 56 4.60 -10.92 15.01
CA ASN A 56 4.02 -9.69 15.53
C ASN A 56 4.72 -9.27 16.85
N PRO A 57 5.42 -8.13 16.91
CA PRO A 57 5.97 -7.66 18.17
C PRO A 57 4.78 -7.49 19.08
N ASP A 58 4.72 -8.30 20.13
CA ASP A 58 3.71 -8.21 21.16
C ASP A 58 3.94 -6.86 21.85
N PHE A 59 3.31 -5.81 21.32
CA PHE A 59 3.20 -4.51 21.95
C PHE A 59 2.09 -4.61 23.00
N ARG A 60 2.30 -5.45 24.03
CA ARG A 60 1.49 -5.43 25.25
C ARG A 60 2.08 -4.48 26.28
#